data_AF-A0A645BRV7-F1
#
_entry.id   AF-A0A645BRV7-F1
#
_cell.length_a   1.000
_cell.length_b   1.000
_cell.length_c   1.000
_cell.angle_alpha   90.00
_cell.angle_beta   90.00
_cell.angle_gamma   90.00
#
_symmetry.space_group_name_H-M   'P 1'
#
loop_
_entity.id
_entity.type
_entity.pdbx_description
1 polymer ?
#
loop_
_entity_poly.entity_id
_entity_poly.type
_entity_poly.pdbx_seq_one_letter_code
_entity_poly.pdbx_strand_id
1 'polypeptide(L)' 'MCKHVAAVLYGIGARFDDDPMLFFTLRGIDVNDLIKRSINDKVNTMLASAGKRTERTLENIDICALFGDDIVL' A
#
# COMPACT_ATOMS: atom_id res chain seq x y z
N MET A 1 33.87 -3.57 17.53
CA MET A 1 33.20 -4.16 16.35
C MET A 1 34.25 -4.37 15.27
N CYS A 2 34.59 -5.62 14.96
CA CYS A 2 35.69 -5.92 14.04
C CYS A 2 35.19 -6.03 12.59
N LYS A 3 36.09 -5.77 11.62
CA LYS A 3 35.84 -5.75 10.15
C LYS A 3 35.01 -6.91 9.59
N HIS A 4 35.04 -8.07 10.25
CA HIS A 4 34.28 -9.25 9.86
C HIS A 4 32.77 -9.07 10.07
N VAL A 5 32.36 -8.46 11.19
CA VAL A 5 30.94 -8.21 11.47
C VAL A 5 30.36 -7.23 10.45
N ALA A 6 31.12 -6.20 10.08
CA ALA A 6 30.73 -5.25 9.04
C ALA A 6 30.57 -5.93 7.67
N ALA A 7 31.53 -6.78 7.28
CA ALA A 7 31.46 -7.53 6.02
C ALA A 7 30.25 -8.48 5.97
N VAL A 8 29.94 -9.17 7.08
CA VAL A 8 28.78 -10.05 7.16
C VAL A 8 27.47 -9.27 7.06
N LEU A 9 27.33 -8.17 7.81
CA LEU A 9 26.12 -7.33 7.76
C LEU A 9 25.92 -6.70 6.38
N TYR A 10 27.01 -6.29 5.72
CA TYR A 10 26.94 -5.81 4.34
C TYR A 10 26.47 -6.89 3.37
N GLY A 11 26.99 -8.13 3.49
CA GLY A 11 26.55 -9.25 2.66
C GLY A 11 25.07 -9.60 2.87
N ILE A 12 24.58 -9.52 4.10
CA ILE A 12 23.15 -9.68 4.41
C ILE A 12 22.34 -8.56 3.75
N GLY A 13 22.78 -7.31 3.89
CA GLY A 13 22.13 -6.14 3.29
C GLY A 13 22.04 -6.24 1.77
N ALA A 14 23.16 -6.53 1.10
CA ALA A 14 23.20 -6.69 -0.36
C ALA A 14 22.21 -7.78 -0.85
N ARG A 15 22.08 -8.88 -0.11
CA ARG A 15 21.13 -9.95 -0.46
C ARG A 15 19.67 -9.55 -0.23
N PHE A 16 19.39 -8.69 0.74
CA PHE A 16 18.05 -8.13 0.94
C PHE A 16 17.71 -7.02 -0.06
N ASP A 17 18.69 -6.26 -0.54
CA ASP A 17 18.48 -5.29 -1.61
C ASP A 17 18.08 -6.00 -2.92
N ASP A 18 18.69 -7.16 -3.21
CA ASP A 18 18.34 -7.99 -4.36
C ASP A 18 16.99 -8.70 -4.20
N ASP A 19 16.72 -9.27 -3.01
CA ASP A 19 15.48 -9.99 -2.70
C ASP A 19 14.91 -9.60 -1.31
N PRO A 20 14.03 -8.58 -1.27
CA PRO A 20 13.37 -8.16 -0.04
C PRO A 20 12.41 -9.21 0.55
N MET A 21 11.96 -10.20 -0.24
CA MET A 21 11.01 -11.22 0.22
C MET A 21 11.65 -12.21 1.20
N LEU A 22 12.97 -12.33 1.19
CA LEU A 22 13.72 -13.12 2.17
C LEU A 22 13.45 -12.68 3.61
N PHE A 23 13.23 -11.38 3.85
CA PHE A 23 12.91 -10.88 5.18
C PHE A 23 11.65 -11.54 5.75
N PHE A 24 10.57 -11.60 4.95
CA PHE A 24 9.31 -12.22 5.35
C PHE A 24 9.45 -13.73 5.49
N THR A 25 10.21 -14.36 4.59
CA THR A 25 10.51 -15.80 4.64
C THR A 25 11.22 -16.15 5.95
N LEU A 26 12.28 -15.41 6.31
CA LEU A 26 13.03 -15.61 7.55
C LEU A 26 12.17 -15.37 8.80
N ARG A 27 11.18 -14.47 8.70
CA ARG A 27 10.26 -14.18 9.81
C ARG A 27 9.11 -15.19 9.92
N GLY A 28 8.95 -16.08 8.92
CA GLY A 28 7.86 -17.04 8.82
C GLY A 28 6.52 -16.38 8.49
N ILE A 29 6.53 -15.29 7.71
CA ILE A 29 5.34 -14.53 7.33
C ILE A 29 4.98 -14.84 5.88
N ASP A 30 3.74 -15.26 5.64
CA ASP A 30 3.17 -15.29 4.29
C ASP A 30 2.72 -13.88 3.88
N VAL A 31 3.41 -13.33 2.90
CA VAL A 31 3.16 -11.97 2.38
C VAL A 31 1.79 -11.88 1.70
N ASN A 32 1.32 -12.94 1.06
CA ASN A 32 0.00 -12.92 0.40
C ASN A 32 -1.11 -12.74 1.43
N ASP A 33 -1.00 -13.43 2.57
CA ASP A 33 -1.98 -13.30 3.64
C ASP A 33 -1.91 -11.94 4.33
N LEU A 34 -0.70 -11.37 4.47
CA LEU A 34 -0.53 -10.01 4.97
C LEU A 34 -1.20 -8.98 4.05
N ILE A 35 -0.97 -9.09 2.75
CA ILE A 35 -1.57 -8.20 1.74
C ILE A 35 -3.09 -8.34 1.73
N LYS A 36 -3.62 -9.58 1.72
CA LYS A 36 -5.07 -9.82 1.75
C LYS A 36 -5.74 -9.17 2.96
N ARG A 37 -5.14 -9.29 4.15
CA ARG A 37 -5.67 -8.65 5.37
C ARG A 37 -5.67 -7.13 5.22
N SER A 38 -4.55 -6.56 4.79
CA SER A 38 -4.42 -5.10 4.61
C SER A 38 -5.42 -4.55 3.60
N ILE A 39 -5.63 -5.24 2.47
CA ILE A 39 -6.62 -4.85 1.46
C ILE A 39 -8.03 -4.93 2.04
N ASN A 40 -8.39 -6.04 2.69
CA ASN A 40 -9.72 -6.18 3.29
C ASN A 40 -10.00 -5.09 4.32
N ASP A 41 -9.04 -4.79 5.19
CA ASP A 41 -9.17 -3.72 6.16
C ASP A 41 -9.36 -2.36 5.47
N LYS A 42 -8.56 -2.08 4.44
CA LYS A 42 -8.69 -0.84 3.67
C LYS A 42 -10.06 -0.73 2.98
N VAL A 43 -10.51 -1.79 2.32
CA VAL A 43 -11.82 -1.84 1.67
C VAL A 43 -12.94 -1.62 2.68
N ASN A 44 -12.88 -2.28 3.85
CA ASN A 44 -13.85 -2.09 4.92
C ASN A 44 -13.89 -0.63 5.40
N THR A 45 -12.73 0.01 5.57
CA THR A 45 -12.67 1.43 5.98
C THR A 45 -13.24 2.37 4.92
N MET A 46 -13.00 2.08 3.64
CA MET A 46 -13.54 2.84 2.51
C MET A 46 -15.06 2.67 2.41
N LEU A 47 -15.56 1.45 2.52
CA LEU A 47 -17.00 1.15 2.50
C LEU A 47 -17.73 1.82 3.68
N ALA A 48 -17.14 1.80 4.89
CA ALA A 48 -17.69 2.51 6.05
C ALA A 48 -17.75 4.04 5.85
N SER A 49 -16.94 4.57 4.94
CA SER A 49 -16.87 6.00 4.62
C SER A 49 -17.63 6.35 3.34
N ALA A 50 -18.01 5.39 2.51
CA ALA A 50 -18.65 5.60 1.21
C ALA A 50 -20.00 6.34 1.30
N GLY A 51 -20.72 6.18 2.41
CA GLY A 51 -21.97 6.91 2.68
C GLY A 51 -21.79 8.25 3.40
N LYS A 52 -20.57 8.61 3.83
CA LYS A 52 -20.31 9.82 4.60
C LYS A 52 -19.89 10.95 3.67
N ARG A 53 -20.84 11.81 3.31
CA ARG A 53 -20.53 13.07 2.62
C ARG A 53 -19.66 13.94 3.52
N THR A 54 -18.47 14.26 3.03
CA THR A 54 -17.57 15.25 3.62
C THR A 54 -17.59 16.53 2.79
N GLU A 55 -17.09 17.63 3.34
CA GLU A 55 -16.96 18.92 2.63
C GLU A 55 -16.13 18.82 1.33
N ARG A 56 -15.30 17.77 1.19
CA ARG A 56 -14.50 17.47 -0.01
C ARG A 56 -15.25 16.64 -1.05
N THR A 57 -16.54 16.34 -0.84
CA THR A 57 -17.36 15.55 -1.78
C THR A 57 -17.89 16.49 -2.85
N LEU A 58 -17.52 16.24 -4.11
CA LEU A 58 -17.99 17.03 -5.24
C LEU A 58 -19.44 16.67 -5.57
N GLU A 59 -20.28 17.68 -5.82
CA GLU A 59 -21.61 17.45 -6.34
C GLU A 59 -21.54 17.17 -7.84
N ASN A 60 -22.57 16.51 -8.40
CA ASN A 60 -22.59 16.15 -9.82
C ASN A 60 -22.44 17.41 -10.74
N ILE A 61 -22.96 18.54 -10.26
CA ILE A 61 -22.84 19.85 -10.91
C ILE A 61 -21.37 20.32 -10.95
N ASP A 62 -20.62 20.12 -9.86
CA ASP A 62 -19.20 20.49 -9.80
C ASP A 62 -18.34 19.58 -10.68
N ILE A 63 -18.72 18.30 -10.83
CA ILE A 63 -18.02 17.35 -11.70
C ILE A 63 -18.19 17.76 -13.16
N CYS A 64 -19.40 18.09 -13.61
CA CYS A 64 -19.62 18.60 -14.98
C CYS A 64 -18.88 19.93 -15.23
N ALA A 65 -18.81 20.82 -14.23
CA ALA A 65 -18.07 22.07 -14.35
C ALA A 65 -16.54 21.87 -14.45
N LEU A 66 -16.00 20.83 -13.81
CA LEU A 66 -14.56 20.52 -13.82
C LEU A 66 -14.11 19.77 -15.08
N PHE A 67 -14.96 18.90 -15.64
CA PHE A 67 -14.57 18.00 -16.73
C PHE A 67 -15.28 18.28 -18.06
N GLY A 68 -16.23 19.23 -18.13
CA GLY A 68 -17.00 19.52 -19.33
C GLY A 68 -18.07 18.46 -19.64
N ASP A 69 -18.97 18.76 -20.58
CA ASP A 69 -20.14 17.93 -20.93
C ASP A 69 -19.81 16.53 -21.52
N ASP A 70 -18.54 16.13 -21.57
CA ASP A 70 -18.05 14.89 -22.17
C ASP A 70 -18.26 13.62 -21.32
N ILE A 71 -18.78 13.73 -20.09
CA ILE A 71 -18.98 12.56 -19.18
C ILE A 71 -20.46 12.13 -19.09
N VAL A 72 -21.37 12.73 -19.86
CA VAL A 72 -22.76 12.24 -19.92
C VAL A 72 -22.84 11.11 -20.96
N LEU A 73 -23.03 9.87 -20.50
CA LEU A 73 -23.38 8.72 -21.35
C LEU A 73 -24.69 8.95 -22.12
#